data_AF-A0A6B3F9N5-F1
#
_entry.id   AF-A0A6B3F9N5-F1
#
_cell.length_a   1.000
_cell.length_b   1.000
_cell.length_c   1.000
_cell.angle_alpha   90.00
_cell.angle_beta   90.00
_cell.angle_gamma   90.00
#
_symmetry.space_group_name_H-M   'P 1'
#
loop_
_entity.id
_entity.type
_entity.pdbx_description
1 polymer ?
#
loop_
_entity_poly.entity_id
_entity_poly.type
_entity_poly.pdbx_seq_one_letter_code
_entity_poly.pdbx_strand_id
1 'polypeptide(L)'
;MDSLDLPRSFTIRESGHRVHNPFTEDQLALLGRAIGLRPGMRVLDLACGSGEMLCTWSRAHGIGGTGVDISTVFLAAAHARA
;
A
#
# COMPACT_ATOMS: atom_id res chain seq x y z
N MET A 1 27.72 -4.30 -2.78
CA MET A 1 26.47 -4.28 -3.57
C MET A 1 25.68 -3.11 -3.06
N ASP A 2 25.28 -2.19 -3.94
CA ASP A 2 24.27 -1.20 -3.58
C ASP A 2 23.05 -1.93 -3.01
N SER A 3 22.53 -1.42 -1.90
CA SER A 3 21.29 -1.92 -1.30
C SER A 3 20.19 -1.89 -2.36
N LEU A 4 19.39 -2.96 -2.47
CA LEU A 4 18.25 -3.06 -3.39
C LEU A 4 17.05 -2.24 -2.90
N ASP A 5 17.32 -1.04 -2.37
CA ASP A 5 16.37 -0.13 -1.73
C ASP A 5 16.23 1.15 -2.57
N LEU A 6 15.17 1.92 -2.33
CA LEU A 6 14.95 3.17 -3.02
C LEU A 6 16.04 4.20 -2.68
N PRO A 7 16.39 5.08 -3.63
CA PRO A 7 17.18 6.26 -3.33
C PRO A 7 16.55 7.06 -2.18
N ARG A 8 17.36 7.46 -1.20
CA ARG A 8 16.91 8.15 0.02
C ARG A 8 16.09 9.43 -0.25
N SER A 9 16.26 10.06 -1.41
CA SER A 9 15.46 11.22 -1.81
C SER A 9 13.95 10.92 -1.83
N PHE A 10 13.55 9.72 -2.24
CA PHE A 10 12.13 9.31 -2.25
C PHE A 10 11.59 9.18 -0.84
N THR A 11 12.30 8.47 0.04
CA THR A 11 11.83 8.25 1.42
C THR A 11 11.80 9.54 2.24
N ILE A 12 12.63 10.54 1.92
CA ILE A 12 12.55 11.88 2.50
C ILE A 12 11.32 12.62 1.96
N ARG A 13 11.20 12.76 0.64
CA ARG A 13 10.12 13.51 -0.02
C ARG A 13 8.74 12.96 0.35
N GLU A 14 8.64 11.64 0.47
CA GLU A 14 7.37 10.93 0.63
C GLU A 14 7.16 10.41 2.04
N SER A 15 7.97 10.84 3.00
CA SER A 15 7.88 10.43 4.41
C SER A 15 6.50 10.63 5.04
N GLY A 16 5.75 11.65 4.61
CA GLY A 16 4.39 11.93 5.08
C GLY A 16 3.28 11.26 4.26
N HIS A 17 3.59 10.61 3.14
CA HIS A 17 2.59 10.01 2.27
C HIS A 17 2.14 8.64 2.76
N ARG A 18 0.82 8.45 2.77
CA ARG A 18 0.18 7.14 2.89
C ARG A 18 0.00 6.49 1.52
N VAL A 19 -0.35 7.29 0.52
CA VAL A 19 -0.50 6.90 -0.87
C VAL A 19 0.59 7.61 -1.69
N HIS A 20 1.49 6.85 -2.31
CA HIS A 20 2.63 7.37 -3.09
C HIS A 20 2.29 7.63 -4.57
N ASN A 21 1.00 7.79 -4.86
CA ASN A 21 0.46 8.03 -6.19
C ASN A 21 -0.53 9.20 -6.10
N PRO A 22 -0.87 9.86 -7.24
CA PRO A 22 -1.86 10.93 -7.29
C PRO A 22 -3.29 10.36 -7.14
N PHE A 23 -3.56 9.79 -5.97
CA PHE A 23 -4.82 9.19 -5.56
C PHE A 23 -5.23 9.78 -4.22
N THR A 24 -6.46 10.28 -4.14
CA THR A 24 -7.08 10.61 -2.85
C THR A 24 -7.56 9.34 -2.14
N GLU A 25 -7.79 9.43 -0.83
CA GLU A 25 -8.37 8.34 -0.06
C GLU A 25 -9.76 7.94 -0.63
N ASP A 26 -10.56 8.91 -1.07
CA ASP A 26 -11.88 8.66 -1.69
C ASP A 26 -11.79 7.93 -3.03
N GLN A 27 -10.80 8.27 -3.86
CA GLN A 27 -10.57 7.55 -5.13
C GLN A 27 -10.17 6.10 -4.86
N LEU A 28 -9.34 5.85 -3.85
CA LEU A 28 -8.92 4.50 -3.46
C LEU A 28 -10.08 3.68 -2.92
N ALA A 29 -10.97 4.29 -2.13
CA ALA A 29 -12.18 3.66 -1.62
C ALA A 29 -13.21 3.39 -2.73
N LEU A 30 -13.36 4.32 -3.68
CA LEU A 30 -14.22 4.14 -4.85
C LEU A 30 -13.75 2.95 -5.70
N LEU A 31 -12.44 2.84 -5.93
CA LEU A 31 -11.87 1.73 -6.69
C LEU A 31 -12.19 0.37 -6.05
N GLY A 32 -11.98 0.24 -4.73
CA GLY A 32 -12.28 -0.99 -3.99
C GLY A 32 -13.74 -1.44 -4.13
N ARG A 33 -14.69 -0.49 -4.10
CA ARG A 33 -16.11 -0.77 -4.37
C ARG A 33 -16.37 -1.15 -5.83
N ALA A 34 -15.76 -0.43 -6.76
CA ALA A 34 -16.01 -0.59 -8.19
C ALA A 34 -15.55 -1.96 -8.73
N ILE A 35 -14.44 -2.50 -8.21
CA ILE A 35 -13.90 -3.80 -8.64
C ILE A 35 -14.57 -4.99 -7.94
N GLY A 36 -15.56 -4.75 -7.06
CA GLY A 36 -16.38 -5.79 -6.47
C GLY A 36 -15.64 -6.71 -5.49
N LEU A 37 -14.74 -6.15 -4.67
CA LEU A 37 -14.06 -6.89 -3.60
C LEU A 37 -15.06 -7.50 -2.61
N ARG A 38 -14.80 -8.73 -2.17
CA ARG A 38 -15.66 -9.49 -1.25
C ARG A 38 -14.85 -10.06 -0.10
N PRO A 39 -15.48 -10.27 1.07
CA PRO A 39 -14.81 -10.92 2.19
C PRO A 39 -14.18 -12.27 1.79
N GLY A 40 -12.95 -12.49 2.24
CA GLY A 40 -12.18 -13.71 1.95
C GLY A 40 -11.41 -13.71 0.62
N MET A 41 -11.59 -12.72 -0.25
CA MET A 41 -10.72 -12.59 -1.44
C MET A 41 -9.28 -12.27 -1.02
N ARG A 42 -8.30 -12.68 -1.86
CA ARG A 42 -6.87 -12.40 -1.64
C ARG A 42 -6.31 -11.52 -2.75
N VAL A 43 -5.59 -10.47 -2.37
CA VAL A 43 -4.93 -9.53 -3.29
C VAL A 43 -3.41 -9.62 -3.15
N LEU A 44 -2.71 -9.64 -4.28
CA LEU A 44 -1.27 -9.42 -4.35
C LEU A 44 -1.03 -7.99 -4.85
N ASP A 45 -0.30 -7.20 -4.09
CA ASP A 45 0.04 -5.81 -4.41
C ASP A 45 1.55 -5.68 -4.61
N LEU A 46 1.98 -5.44 -5.85
CA LEU A 46 3.39 -5.31 -6.22
C LEU A 46 3.74 -3.82 -6.31
N ALA A 47 4.81 -3.42 -5.62
CA ALA A 47 5.13 -2.02 -5.30
C ALA A 47 4.04 -1.39 -4.41
N CYS A 48 3.71 -2.08 -3.31
CA CYS A 48 2.62 -1.70 -2.41
C CYS A 48 2.86 -0.40 -1.63
N GLY A 49 4.08 0.15 -1.66
CA GLY A 49 4.45 1.34 -0.93
C GLY A 49 4.21 1.18 0.57
N SER A 50 3.59 2.19 1.19
CA SER A 50 3.20 2.18 2.60
C SER A 50 1.95 1.32 2.91
N GLY A 51 1.50 0.50 1.96
CA GLY A 51 0.46 -0.53 2.15
C GLY A 51 -0.96 0.01 2.31
N GLU A 52 -1.23 1.26 1.96
CA GLU A 52 -2.52 1.92 2.25
C GLU A 52 -3.71 1.22 1.56
N MET A 53 -3.53 0.79 0.30
CA MET A 53 -4.58 0.08 -0.45
C MET A 53 -4.99 -1.23 0.24
N LEU A 54 -4.04 -2.14 0.49
CA LEU A 54 -4.33 -3.41 1.15
C LEU A 54 -4.92 -3.21 2.55
N CYS A 55 -4.39 -2.27 3.34
CA CYS A 55 -4.88 -2.02 4.70
C CYS A 55 -6.32 -1.49 4.70
N THR A 56 -6.63 -0.52 3.85
CA THR A 56 -7.98 0.05 3.77
C THR A 56 -8.98 -0.93 3.20
N TRP A 57 -8.59 -1.69 2.17
CA TRP A 57 -9.48 -2.67 1.56
C TRP A 57 -9.70 -3.89 2.45
N SER A 58 -8.69 -4.33 3.21
CA SER A 58 -8.86 -5.36 4.24
C SER A 58 -9.92 -4.95 5.26
N ARG A 59 -9.81 -3.73 5.81
CA ARG A 59 -10.78 -3.20 6.76
C ARG A 59 -12.18 -2.99 6.16
N ALA A 60 -12.27 -2.47 4.94
CA ALA A 60 -13.55 -2.09 4.33
C ALA A 60 -14.30 -3.26 3.67
N HIS A 61 -13.57 -4.26 3.15
CA HIS A 61 -14.12 -5.34 2.33
C HIS A 61 -13.84 -6.75 2.87
N GLY A 62 -13.09 -6.88 3.97
CA GLY A 62 -12.76 -8.18 4.57
C GLY A 62 -11.83 -9.05 3.71
N ILE A 63 -11.03 -8.42 2.84
CA ILE A 63 -10.05 -9.13 2.03
C ILE A 63 -8.77 -9.42 2.85
N GLY A 64 -8.00 -10.43 2.42
CA GLY A 64 -6.62 -10.61 2.83
C GLY A 64 -5.66 -10.26 1.69
N GLY A 65 -4.35 -10.27 1.95
CA GLY A 65 -3.39 -10.04 0.88
C GLY A 65 -1.93 -10.08 1.27
N THR A 66 -1.09 -9.87 0.28
CA THR A 66 0.37 -9.75 0.42
C THR A 66 0.81 -8.51 -0.35
N GLY A 67 1.47 -7.58 0.35
CA GLY A 67 2.14 -6.44 -0.25
C GLY A 67 3.62 -6.72 -0.41
N VAL A 68 4.19 -6.34 -1.55
CA VAL A 68 5.62 -6.43 -1.85
C VAL A 68 6.10 -5.05 -2.26
N ASP A 69 7.18 -4.58 -1.64
CA ASP A 69 7.85 -3.35 -2.04
C ASP A 69 9.37 -3.53 -1.84
N ILE A 70 10.17 -2.75 -2.56
CA ILE A 70 11.63 -2.75 -2.40
C ILE A 70 12.08 -1.79 -1.28
N SER A 71 11.22 -0.84 -0.90
CA SER A 71 11.53 0.14 0.13
C SER A 71 11.38 -0.44 1.52
N THR A 72 12.50 -0.60 2.23
CA THR A 72 12.49 -1.06 3.62
C THR A 72 11.73 -0.08 4.53
N VAL A 73 11.83 1.23 4.24
CA VAL A 73 11.13 2.29 4.97
C VAL A 73 9.62 2.21 4.77
N PHE A 74 9.17 2.06 3.52
CA PHE A 74 7.73 1.98 3.25
C PHE A 74 7.13 0.66 3.76
N LEU A 75 7.86 -0.46 3.65
CA LEU A 75 7.43 -1.72 4.25
C LEU A 75 7.29 -1.63 5.78
N ALA A 76 8.22 -0.94 6.47
CA ALA A 76 8.08 -0.72 7.91
C ALA A 76 6.80 0.07 8.26
N ALA A 77 6.48 1.10 7.47
CA ALA A 77 5.23 1.85 7.64
C ALA A 77 3.98 1.02 7.31
N ALA A 78 4.05 0.15 6.30
CA ALA A 78 2.98 -0.78 5.94
C ALA A 78 2.71 -1.78 7.07
N HIS A 79 3.77 -2.38 7.63
CA HIS A 79 3.66 -3.31 8.77
C HIS A 79 3.10 -2.64 10.02
N ALA A 80 3.48 -1.40 10.32
CA ALA A 80 2.92 -0.67 11.46
C ALA A 80 1.43 -0.32 11.30
N ARG A 81 0.89 -0.35 10.07
CA ARG A 81 -0.51 -0.04 9.75
C ARG A 81 -1.41 -1.28 9.65
N ALA A 82 -0.83 -2.43 9.35
CA ALA A 82 -1.51 -3.71 9.21
C ALA A 82 -2.00 -4.24 10.57
#